data_AF-A0A3N5KZ84-F1
#
_entry.id   AF-A0A3N5KZ84-F1
#
_cell.length_a   1.000
_cell.length_b   1.000
_cell.length_c   1.000
_cell.angle_alpha   90.00
_cell.angle_beta   90.00
_cell.angle_gamma   90.00
#
_symmetry.space_group_name_H-M   'P 1'
#
loop_
_entity.id
_entity.type
_entity.pdbx_description
1 polymer ?
#
loop_
_entity_poly.entity_id
_entity_poly.type
_entity_poly.pdbx_seq_one_letter_code
_entity_poly.pdbx_strand_id
1 'polypeptide(L)'
;MKYSKSIKTISELKAHASELVRDASANGTSYIITQNGNAKAVLMDIKEYEKQQRKIALLKIVAISEDQVKKGKVTPANEVFSELNKKISKLKKEWNTK
;
A
#
# COMPACT_ATOMS: atom_id res chain seq x y z
N MET A 1 -2.98 9.91 -17.61
CA MET A 1 -4.09 10.61 -16.94
C MET A 1 -4.49 11.81 -17.77
N LYS A 2 -5.77 11.98 -18.13
CA LYS A 2 -6.26 13.26 -18.70
C LYS A 2 -6.51 14.23 -17.54
N TYR A 3 -5.48 15.00 -17.17
CA TYR A 3 -5.50 15.88 -15.99
C TYR A 3 -6.66 16.88 -15.97
N SER A 4 -7.13 17.36 -17.13
CA SER A 4 -8.25 18.31 -17.21
C SER A 4 -9.59 17.76 -16.68
N LYS A 5 -9.83 16.45 -16.75
CA LYS A 5 -11.05 15.81 -16.18
C LYS A 5 -10.87 15.40 -14.71
N SER A 6 -9.63 15.25 -14.28
CA SER A 6 -9.26 14.80 -12.93
C SER A 6 -9.12 15.96 -11.94
N ILE A 7 -9.30 17.22 -12.35
CA ILE A 7 -9.27 18.37 -11.43
C ILE A 7 -10.72 18.79 -11.12
N LYS A 8 -11.05 18.91 -9.84
CA LYS A 8 -12.34 19.41 -9.36
C LYS A 8 -12.12 20.53 -8.36
N THR A 9 -12.94 21.57 -8.42
CA THR A 9 -12.94 22.62 -7.39
C THR A 9 -13.62 22.11 -6.12
N ILE A 10 -13.32 22.74 -4.98
CA ILE A 10 -14.00 22.46 -3.72
C ILE A 10 -15.51 22.73 -3.82
N SER A 11 -15.92 23.67 -4.66
CA SER A 11 -17.33 23.98 -4.92
C SER A 11 -18.03 22.83 -5.66
N GLU A 12 -17.41 22.28 -6.70
CA GLU A 12 -17.93 21.10 -7.40
C GLU A 12 -18.02 19.89 -6.47
N LEU A 13 -17.02 19.69 -5.60
CA LEU A 13 -17.06 18.61 -4.61
C LEU A 13 -18.25 18.74 -3.66
N LYS A 14 -18.53 19.95 -3.16
CA LYS A 14 -19.68 20.21 -2.29
C LYS A 14 -21.01 19.96 -3.00
N ALA A 15 -21.12 20.36 -4.26
CA ALA A 15 -22.35 20.23 -5.03
C ALA A 15 -22.63 18.79 -5.50
N HIS A 16 -21.58 18.00 -5.81
CA HIS A 16 -21.72 16.70 -6.47
C HIS A 16 -20.94 15.56 -5.77
N ALA A 17 -20.80 15.63 -4.44
CA ALA A 17 -19.99 14.68 -3.66
C ALA A 17 -20.33 13.22 -3.95
N SER A 18 -21.61 12.84 -3.91
CA SER A 18 -22.05 11.46 -4.09
C SER A 18 -21.74 10.92 -5.50
N GLU A 19 -21.85 11.76 -6.52
CA GLU A 19 -21.50 11.38 -7.90
C GLU A 19 -19.99 11.19 -8.04
N LEU A 20 -19.19 12.14 -7.54
CA LEU A 20 -17.73 12.06 -7.60
C LEU A 20 -17.18 10.86 -6.84
N VAL A 21 -17.76 10.52 -5.68
CA VAL A 21 -17.40 9.32 -4.90
C VAL A 21 -17.75 8.05 -5.69
N ARG A 22 -18.97 7.98 -6.24
CA ARG A 22 -19.40 6.84 -7.05
C ARG A 22 -18.50 6.64 -8.26
N ASP A 23 -18.16 7.72 -8.94
CA ASP A 23 -17.32 7.70 -10.14
C ASP A 23 -15.87 7.32 -9.81
N ALA A 24 -15.32 7.86 -8.71
CA ALA A 24 -14.00 7.47 -8.20
C ALA A 24 -13.93 5.96 -7.92
N SER A 25 -14.98 5.41 -7.30
CA SER A 25 -15.05 3.98 -6.95
C SER A 25 -15.30 3.06 -8.16
N ALA A 26 -16.21 3.43 -9.06
CA ALA A 26 -16.55 2.62 -10.23
C ALA A 26 -15.45 2.57 -11.28
N ASN A 27 -14.79 3.70 -11.53
CA ASN A 27 -13.83 3.84 -12.62
C ASN A 27 -12.36 3.85 -12.15
N GLY A 28 -12.12 3.68 -10.85
CA GLY A 28 -10.78 3.79 -10.25
C GLY A 28 -10.13 5.16 -10.49
N THR A 29 -10.95 6.20 -10.71
CA THR A 29 -10.48 7.54 -11.03
C THR A 29 -10.12 8.29 -9.75
N SER A 30 -9.00 9.02 -9.77
CA SER A 30 -8.63 9.93 -8.68
C SER A 30 -8.83 11.38 -9.12
N TYR A 31 -9.36 12.19 -8.21
CA TYR A 31 -9.61 13.62 -8.42
C TYR A 31 -8.69 14.46 -7.56
N ILE A 32 -8.01 15.43 -8.17
CA ILE A 32 -7.32 16.51 -7.46
C ILE A 32 -8.33 17.59 -7.13
N ILE A 33 -8.51 17.86 -5.85
CA ILE A 33 -9.41 18.90 -5.36
C ILE A 33 -8.65 20.20 -5.20
N THR A 34 -9.15 21.27 -5.81
CA THR A 34 -8.58 22.62 -5.76
C THR A 34 -9.44 23.59 -4.96
N GLN A 35 -8.81 24.53 -4.28
CA GLN A 35 -9.46 25.65 -3.60
C GLN A 35 -8.69 26.93 -3.93
N ASN A 36 -9.40 27.97 -4.38
CA ASN A 36 -8.80 29.22 -4.85
C ASN A 36 -7.68 28.97 -5.89
N GLY A 37 -7.93 28.09 -6.86
CA GLY A 37 -6.98 27.71 -7.91
C GLY A 37 -5.83 26.81 -7.48
N ASN A 38 -5.72 26.45 -6.20
CA ASN A 38 -4.61 25.67 -5.66
C ASN A 38 -5.04 24.25 -5.29
N ALA A 39 -4.27 23.22 -5.65
CA ALA A 39 -4.51 21.85 -5.22
C ALA A 39 -4.39 21.71 -3.69
N LYS A 40 -5.35 21.03 -3.04
CA LYS A 40 -5.43 20.87 -1.59
C LYS A 40 -5.66 19.43 -1.12
N ALA A 41 -6.36 18.62 -1.92
CA ALA A 41 -6.70 17.25 -1.53
C ALA A 41 -6.81 16.33 -2.75
N VAL A 42 -6.88 15.02 -2.50
CA VAL A 42 -7.19 14.01 -3.51
C VAL A 42 -8.40 13.20 -3.03
N LEU A 43 -9.38 13.02 -3.90
CA LEU A 43 -10.46 12.05 -3.73
C LEU A 43 -10.13 10.81 -4.57
N MET A 44 -10.20 9.62 -3.96
CA MET A 44 -9.90 8.36 -4.63
C MET A 44 -10.68 7.21 -4.01
N ASP A 45 -10.82 6.11 -4.75
CA ASP A 45 -11.40 4.88 -4.23
C ASP A 45 -10.59 4.31 -3.06
N ILE A 46 -11.29 3.78 -2.05
CA ILE A 46 -10.64 3.23 -0.85
C ILE A 46 -9.76 2.01 -1.15
N LYS A 47 -10.16 1.14 -2.08
CA LYS A 47 -9.38 -0.06 -2.42
C LYS A 47 -8.09 0.33 -3.14
N GLU A 48 -8.12 1.32 -4.03
CA GLU A 48 -6.91 1.81 -4.67
C GLU A 48 -6.00 2.56 -3.67
N TYR A 49 -6.56 3.34 -2.75
CA TYR A 49 -5.79 3.93 -1.65
C TYR A 49 -5.06 2.86 -0.81
N GLU A 50 -5.78 1.83 -0.35
CA GLU A 50 -5.19 0.73 0.43
C GLU A 50 -4.14 -0.05 -0.37
N LYS A 51 -4.38 -0.27 -1.66
CA LYS A 51 -3.41 -0.89 -2.56
C LYS A 51 -2.15 -0.02 -2.71
N GLN A 52 -2.29 1.30 -2.81
CA GLN A 52 -1.17 2.22 -2.81
C GLN A 52 -0.38 2.18 -1.51
N GLN A 53 -1.06 2.15 -0.35
CA GLN A 53 -0.41 2.02 0.96
C GLN A 53 0.38 0.71 1.07
N ARG A 54 -0.18 -0.41 0.60
CA ARG A 54 0.54 -1.71 0.54
C ARG A 54 1.78 -1.65 -0.35
N LYS A 55 1.72 -1.00 -1.50
CA LYS A 55 2.88 -0.79 -2.38
C LYS A 55 3.98 0.01 -1.68
N ILE A 56 3.62 1.10 -1.00
CA ILE A 56 4.58 1.93 -0.25
C ILE A 56 5.22 1.12 0.88
N ALA A 57 4.45 0.31 1.61
CA ALA A 57 4.98 -0.57 2.65
C ALA A 57 5.99 -1.57 2.08
N LEU A 58 5.68 -2.20 0.95
CA LEU A 58 6.61 -3.12 0.28
C LEU A 58 7.90 -2.41 -0.16
N LEU A 59 7.79 -1.22 -0.76
CA LEU A 59 8.96 -0.43 -1.17
C LEU A 59 9.84 -0.04 0.03
N LYS A 60 9.23 0.26 1.19
CA LYS A 60 9.97 0.49 2.44
C LYS A 60 10.72 -0.77 2.89
N ILE A 61 10.09 -1.95 2.84
CA ILE A 61 10.75 -3.21 3.16
C ILE A 61 11.96 -3.42 2.25
N VAL A 62 11.82 -3.21 0.94
CA VAL A 62 12.93 -3.34 -0.02
C VAL A 62 14.07 -2.37 0.33
N ALA A 63 13.77 -1.09 0.55
CA ALA A 63 14.77 -0.08 0.90
C ALA A 63 15.52 -0.43 2.20
N ILE A 64 14.80 -0.93 3.21
CA ILE A 64 15.40 -1.41 4.47
C ILE A 64 16.29 -2.63 4.20
N SER A 65 15.83 -3.61 3.42
CA SER A 65 16.62 -4.80 3.07
C SER A 65 17.91 -4.44 2.34
N GLU A 66 17.87 -3.49 1.40
CA GLU A 66 19.07 -3.01 0.70
C GLU A 66 20.10 -2.40 1.67
N ASP A 67 19.66 -1.61 2.65
CA ASP A 67 20.52 -1.04 3.68
C ASP A 67 21.13 -2.11 4.59
N GLN A 68 20.36 -3.13 4.98
CA GLN A 68 20.85 -4.25 5.79
C GLN A 68 21.93 -5.05 5.05
N VAL A 69 21.73 -5.30 3.75
CA VAL A 69 22.72 -5.99 2.90
C VAL A 69 24.02 -5.19 2.83
N LYS A 70 23.93 -3.87 2.58
CA LYS A 70 25.11 -2.99 2.54
C LYS A 70 25.90 -2.98 3.86
N LYS A 71 25.20 -3.13 4.99
CA LYS A 71 25.80 -3.19 6.34
C LYS A 71 26.28 -4.59 6.73
N GLY A 72 26.18 -5.59 5.85
CA GLY A 72 26.53 -6.98 6.14
C GLY A 72 25.60 -7.65 7.17
N LYS A 73 24.44 -7.06 7.46
CA LYS A 73 23.45 -7.59 8.42
C LYS A 73 22.54 -8.61 7.74
N VAL A 74 23.15 -9.69 7.28
CA VAL A 74 22.50 -10.77 6.53
C VAL A 74 22.77 -12.12 7.18
N THR A 75 21.86 -13.06 7.00
CA THR A 75 22.04 -14.45 7.42
C THR A 75 22.07 -15.34 6.17
N PRO A 76 23.05 -16.26 6.06
CA PRO A 76 23.09 -17.23 4.96
C PRO A 76 21.80 -18.05 4.85
N ALA A 77 21.33 -18.29 3.63
CA ALA A 77 20.06 -18.97 3.40
C ALA A 77 20.01 -20.39 4.00
N ASN A 78 21.12 -21.14 3.91
CA ASN A 78 21.26 -22.48 4.49
C ASN A 78 21.05 -22.47 6.02
N GLU A 79 21.54 -21.45 6.72
CA GLU A 79 21.35 -21.30 8.16
C GLU A 79 19.87 -21.05 8.48
N VAL A 80 19.22 -20.13 7.76
CA VAL A 80 17.79 -19.83 7.92
C VAL A 80 16.93 -21.07 7.72
N PHE A 81 17.15 -21.84 6.64
CA PHE A 81 16.37 -23.06 6.37
C PHE A 81 16.61 -24.15 7.42
N SER A 82 17.86 -24.29 7.91
CA SER A 82 18.18 -25.22 8.99
C SER A 82 17.40 -24.87 10.28
N GLU A 83 17.36 -23.59 10.66
CA GLU A 83 16.60 -23.14 11.83
C GLU A 83 15.09 -23.33 11.68
N LEU A 84 14.54 -23.01 10.50
CA LEU A 84 13.12 -23.20 10.20
C LEU A 84 12.72 -24.68 10.31
N ASN A 85 13.53 -25.58 9.74
CA ASN A 85 13.29 -27.02 9.80
C ASN A 85 13.31 -27.54 11.25
N LYS A 86 14.23 -27.05 12.08
CA LYS A 86 14.26 -27.37 13.53
C LYS A 86 12.96 -26.91 14.22
N LYS A 87 12.52 -25.67 13.97
CA LYS A 87 11.27 -25.13 14.54
C LYS A 87 10.05 -25.92 14.11
N ILE A 88 9.91 -26.21 12.81
CA ILE A 88 8.80 -27.00 12.26
C ILE A 88 8.79 -28.41 12.87
N SER A 89 9.96 -29.05 13.00
CA SER A 89 10.06 -30.39 13.58
C SER A 89 9.65 -30.42 15.04
N LYS A 90 10.00 -29.38 15.81
CA LYS A 90 9.56 -29.22 17.20
C LYS A 90 8.04 -29.07 17.30
N LEU A 91 7.45 -28.18 16.50
CA LEU A 91 5.99 -27.97 16.48
C LEU A 91 5.22 -29.25 16.11
N LYS A 92 5.72 -30.03 15.14
CA LYS A 92 5.12 -31.32 14.78
C LYS A 92 5.14 -32.33 15.93
N LYS A 93 6.24 -32.38 16.69
CA LYS A 93 6.35 -33.26 17.87
C LYS A 93 5.35 -32.85 18.94
N GLU A 94 5.24 -31.55 19.24
CA GLU A 94 4.31 -31.01 20.24
C GLU A 94 2.84 -31.25 19.86
N TRP A 95 2.51 -31.13 18.57
CA TRP A 95 1.15 -31.40 18.07
C TRP A 95 0.77 -32.88 18.14
N ASN A 96 1.70 -33.80 17.89
CA ASN A 96 1.46 -35.24 17.97
C ASN A 96 1.42 -35.80 19.40
N THR A 97 1.78 -34.99 20.40
CA THR A 97 1.72 -35.36 21.83
C THR A 97 0.47 -34.83 22.56
N LYS A 98 -0.42 -34.15 21.83
CA LYS A 98 -1.75 -33.72 22.31
C LYS A 98 -2.83 -34.59 21.67
#